data_AF-A0A5B6YT27-F1
#
_entry.id   AF-A0A5B6YT27-F1
#
_cell.length_a   1.000
_cell.length_b   1.000
_cell.length_c   1.000
_cell.angle_alpha   90.00
_cell.angle_beta   90.00
_cell.angle_gamma   90.00
#
_symmetry.space_group_name_H-M   'P 1'
#
loop_
_entity.id
_entity.type
_entity.pdbx_description
1 polymer ?
#
loop_
_entity_poly.entity_id
_entity_poly.type
_entity_poly.pdbx_seq_one_letter_code
_entity_poly.pdbx_strand_id
1 'polypeptide(L)'
;MTADREILQEYGNKMVELSKRIIEIVLMSLGDDYEKVYESEFSNCHGYLRMVNYSPPETVENEAVEGLGMHTDMSCITIVYQDEIGGLQMRSKGGQWVDIYPSESSLVVNIGDLMQAWSNGRLRSSEHRVVLKRYVDRLSLAFFWCFEDEKVILAPDKVVGEGNSRNYKPFVCLDYLKFRESNEEGKFEKVGYTVNDFAGLKLQMGDQH
;
A
#
# COMPACT_ATOMS: atom_id res chain seq x y z
N MET A 1 6.03 15.23 -27.12
CA MET A 1 6.72 13.95 -26.86
C MET A 1 7.94 14.08 -25.94
N THR A 2 8.80 15.10 -26.04
CA THR A 2 9.89 15.31 -25.05
C THR A 2 9.42 15.91 -23.73
N ALA A 3 8.50 16.90 -23.78
CA ALA A 3 7.98 17.57 -22.59
C ALA A 3 7.25 16.61 -21.61
N ASP A 4 6.43 15.69 -22.12
CA ASP A 4 5.69 14.75 -21.26
C ASP A 4 6.63 13.81 -20.51
N ARG A 5 7.73 13.40 -21.15
CA ARG A 5 8.78 12.58 -20.53
C ARG A 5 9.52 13.35 -19.44
N GLU A 6 9.84 14.61 -19.68
CA GLU A 6 10.52 15.47 -18.70
C GLU A 6 9.65 15.69 -17.46
N ILE A 7 8.35 15.96 -17.64
CA ILE A 7 7.39 16.13 -16.55
C ILE A 7 7.26 14.84 -15.72
N LEU A 8 7.08 13.68 -16.37
CA LEU A 8 6.97 12.41 -15.66
C LEU A 8 8.26 12.04 -14.91
N GLN A 9 9.42 12.36 -15.48
CA GLN A 9 10.70 12.16 -14.82
C GLN A 9 10.84 13.05 -13.58
N GLU A 10 10.46 14.33 -13.68
CA GLU A 10 10.47 15.25 -12.54
C GLU A 10 9.51 14.79 -11.44
N TYR A 11 8.27 14.44 -11.81
CA TYR A 11 7.28 13.90 -10.87
C TYR A 11 7.81 12.63 -10.18
N GLY A 12 8.39 11.70 -10.93
CA GLY A 12 9.00 10.49 -10.40
C GLY A 12 10.12 10.79 -9.40
N ASN A 13 11.04 11.70 -9.75
CA ASN A 13 12.13 12.11 -8.85
C ASN A 13 11.58 12.73 -7.54
N LYS A 14 10.55 13.57 -7.64
CA LYS A 14 9.89 14.16 -6.46
C LYS A 14 9.19 13.13 -5.60
N MET A 15 8.54 12.14 -6.20
CA MET A 15 7.91 11.04 -5.46
C MET A 15 8.94 10.12 -4.79
N VAL A 16 10.11 9.91 -5.40
CA VAL A 16 11.24 9.22 -4.75
C VAL A 16 11.69 10.01 -3.51
N GLU A 17 11.98 11.32 -3.64
CA GLU A 17 12.38 12.18 -2.51
C GLU A 17 11.34 12.16 -1.39
N LEU A 18 10.05 12.29 -1.74
CA LEU A 18 8.95 12.28 -0.78
C LEU A 18 8.79 10.92 -0.10
N SER A 19 8.94 9.82 -0.84
CA SER A 19 8.84 8.46 -0.28
C SER A 19 9.91 8.22 0.78
N LYS A 20 11.16 8.62 0.51
CA LYS A 20 12.26 8.51 1.49
C LYS A 20 11.94 9.26 2.78
N ARG A 21 11.47 10.50 2.64
CA ARG A 21 11.07 11.36 3.78
C ARG A 21 9.92 10.75 4.59
N ILE A 22 8.91 10.18 3.93
CA ILE A 22 7.79 9.52 4.60
C ILE A 22 8.27 8.29 5.35
N ILE A 23 9.13 7.45 4.75
CA ILE A 23 9.68 6.27 5.42
C ILE A 23 10.46 6.69 6.67
N GLU A 24 11.32 7.71 6.60
CA GLU A 24 12.03 8.22 7.79
C GLU A 24 11.06 8.60 8.91
N ILE A 25 10.00 9.36 8.60
CA ILE A 25 8.97 9.77 9.58
C ILE A 25 8.25 8.56 10.17
N VAL A 26 7.91 7.58 9.34
CA VAL A 26 7.28 6.33 9.80
C VAL A 26 8.23 5.56 10.72
N LEU A 27 9.52 5.47 10.39
CA LEU A 27 10.52 4.79 11.22
C LEU A 27 10.74 5.51 12.56
N MET A 28 10.78 6.85 12.57
CA MET A 28 10.82 7.65 13.81
C MET A 28 9.65 7.30 14.74
N SER A 29 8.47 7.00 14.19
CA SER A 29 7.31 6.61 15.00
C SER A 29 7.42 5.19 15.60
N LEU A 30 8.32 4.36 15.08
CA LEU A 30 8.48 2.97 15.51
C LEU A 30 9.56 2.79 16.59
N GLY A 31 10.52 3.72 16.69
CA GLY A 31 11.55 3.74 17.72
C GLY A 31 12.77 4.59 17.34
N ASP A 32 13.79 4.56 18.20
CA ASP A 32 15.06 5.25 17.99
C ASP A 32 15.95 4.58 16.92
N ASP A 33 17.08 5.20 16.57
CA ASP A 33 18.03 4.75 15.53
C ASP A 33 17.42 4.64 14.11
N TYR A 34 16.39 5.44 13.79
CA TYR A 34 15.67 5.35 12.52
C TYR A 34 16.60 5.54 11.30
N GLU A 35 17.67 6.34 11.38
CA GLU A 35 18.60 6.53 10.27
C GLU A 35 19.36 5.23 9.95
N LYS A 36 19.79 4.50 10.98
CA LYS A 36 20.50 3.22 10.80
C LYS A 36 19.57 2.17 10.21
N VAL A 37 18.33 2.13 10.69
CA VAL A 37 17.30 1.23 10.17
C VAL A 37 16.97 1.56 8.73
N TYR A 38 16.84 2.84 8.40
CA TYR A 38 16.63 3.27 7.01
C TYR A 38 17.77 2.79 6.11
N GLU A 39 19.02 3.06 6.49
CA GLU A 39 20.19 2.70 5.69
C GLU A 39 20.32 1.20 5.46
N SER A 40 20.07 0.38 6.51
CA SER A 40 20.20 -1.07 6.39
C SER A 40 18.99 -1.74 5.72
N GLU A 41 17.79 -1.18 5.85
CA GLU A 41 16.56 -1.85 5.42
C GLU A 41 15.91 -1.26 4.18
N PHE A 42 16.08 0.03 3.90
CA PHE A 42 15.31 0.77 2.88
C PHE A 42 16.17 1.49 1.84
N SER A 43 17.50 1.42 1.91
CA SER A 43 18.42 2.11 0.99
C SER A 43 18.29 1.67 -0.47
N ASN A 44 17.99 0.39 -0.71
CA ASN A 44 17.78 -0.19 -2.05
C ASN A 44 16.32 -0.15 -2.52
N CYS A 45 15.41 0.51 -1.78
CA CYS A 45 14.04 0.64 -2.22
C CYS A 45 13.94 1.41 -3.54
N HIS A 46 12.93 1.05 -4.32
CA HIS A 46 12.63 1.68 -5.60
C HIS A 46 11.14 1.99 -5.69
N GLY A 47 10.75 2.74 -6.72
CA GLY A 47 9.34 3.03 -6.93
C GLY A 47 8.94 3.06 -8.39
N TYR A 48 7.64 2.88 -8.60
CA TYR A 48 7.03 2.94 -9.92
C TYR A 48 5.70 3.70 -9.87
N LEU A 49 5.36 4.32 -10.99
CA LEU A 49 4.15 5.12 -11.14
C LEU A 49 3.11 4.32 -11.92
N ARG A 50 1.88 4.26 -11.40
CA ARG A 50 0.69 3.84 -12.12
C ARG A 50 -0.23 5.03 -12.32
N MET A 51 -0.58 5.31 -13.57
CA MET A 51 -1.63 6.27 -13.91
C MET A 51 -2.88 5.48 -14.29
N VAL A 52 -4.02 5.83 -13.70
CA VAL A 52 -5.28 5.12 -13.96
C VAL A 52 -6.36 6.13 -14.32
N ASN A 53 -6.94 5.98 -15.50
CA ASN A 53 -8.17 6.65 -15.90
C ASN A 53 -9.35 5.69 -15.71
N TYR A 54 -10.34 6.11 -14.93
CA TYR A 54 -11.57 5.35 -14.71
C TYR A 54 -12.68 5.99 -15.51
N SER A 55 -13.12 5.30 -16.57
CA SER A 55 -14.25 5.74 -17.38
C SER A 55 -15.52 5.00 -16.95
N PRO A 56 -16.45 5.66 -16.24
CA PRO A 56 -17.66 5.01 -15.74
C PRO A 56 -18.68 4.77 -16.86
N PRO A 57 -19.52 3.73 -16.77
CA PRO A 57 -20.67 3.55 -17.66
C PRO A 57 -21.78 4.58 -17.36
N GLU A 58 -22.68 4.84 -18.33
CA GLU A 58 -23.84 5.75 -18.14
C GLU A 58 -24.74 5.33 -16.97
N THR A 59 -24.78 4.03 -16.63
CA THR A 59 -25.58 3.51 -15.51
C THR A 59 -25.14 4.03 -14.14
N VAL A 60 -23.93 4.60 -14.03
CA VAL A 60 -23.36 5.12 -12.78
C VAL A 60 -24.21 6.20 -12.11
N GLU A 61 -25.05 6.90 -12.88
CA GLU A 61 -25.96 7.93 -12.36
C GLU A 61 -27.10 7.34 -11.52
N ASN A 62 -27.43 6.06 -11.75
CA ASN A 62 -28.50 5.35 -11.04
C ASN A 62 -27.94 4.48 -9.90
N GLU A 63 -26.73 3.94 -10.07
CA GLU A 63 -26.08 3.08 -9.09
C GLU A 63 -24.57 3.29 -9.09
N ALA A 64 -23.95 3.36 -7.92
CA ALA A 64 -22.50 3.50 -7.85
C ALA A 64 -21.80 2.25 -8.40
N VAL A 65 -20.78 2.44 -9.24
CA VAL A 65 -20.07 1.36 -9.93
C VAL A 65 -18.67 1.19 -9.34
N GLU A 66 -18.19 -0.05 -9.29
CA GLU A 66 -16.82 -0.34 -8.88
C GLU A 66 -15.84 0.07 -9.98
N GLY A 67 -14.97 1.04 -9.67
CA GLY A 67 -13.86 1.43 -10.55
C GLY A 67 -12.62 0.58 -10.30
N LEU A 68 -12.35 0.25 -9.04
CA LEU A 68 -11.31 -0.69 -8.63
C LEU A 68 -11.80 -1.48 -7.42
N GLY A 69 -11.68 -2.80 -7.49
CA GLY A 69 -12.03 -3.70 -6.40
C GLY A 69 -11.30 -3.39 -5.11
N MET A 70 -11.90 -3.82 -3.99
CA MET A 70 -11.24 -3.84 -2.69
C MET A 70 -9.98 -4.69 -2.74
N HIS A 71 -8.86 -4.09 -2.34
CA HIS A 71 -7.56 -4.72 -2.26
C HIS A 71 -6.70 -4.02 -1.18
N THR A 72 -5.53 -4.59 -0.92
CA THR A 72 -4.41 -3.95 -0.22
C THR A 72 -3.27 -3.72 -1.22
N ASP A 73 -2.41 -2.76 -0.93
CA ASP A 73 -1.23 -2.50 -1.76
C ASP A 73 -0.10 -3.45 -1.38
N MET A 74 0.57 -4.03 -2.38
CA MET A 74 1.75 -4.88 -2.16
C MET A 74 3.01 -4.09 -1.80
N SER A 75 2.98 -2.76 -1.83
CA SER A 75 4.13 -1.88 -1.62
C SER A 75 4.56 -1.80 -0.15
N CYS A 76 5.60 -1.01 0.13
CA CYS A 76 5.87 -0.52 1.48
C CYS A 76 4.91 0.63 1.82
N ILE A 77 4.89 1.64 0.95
CA ILE A 77 3.92 2.73 0.99
C ILE A 77 3.43 3.05 -0.42
N THR A 78 2.25 3.64 -0.52
CA THR A 78 1.71 4.18 -1.78
C THR A 78 1.34 5.64 -1.57
N ILE A 79 1.78 6.51 -2.47
CA ILE A 79 1.44 7.93 -2.48
C ILE A 79 0.47 8.17 -3.64
N VAL A 80 -0.74 8.63 -3.33
CA VAL A 80 -1.83 8.81 -4.29
C VAL A 80 -2.15 10.28 -4.44
N TYR A 81 -2.05 10.76 -5.68
CA TYR A 81 -2.77 11.93 -6.14
C TYR A 81 -4.10 11.49 -6.77
N GLN A 82 -5.17 12.19 -6.43
CA GLN A 82 -6.49 12.01 -7.02
C GLN A 82 -7.01 13.37 -7.48
N ASP A 83 -7.77 13.37 -8.57
CA ASP A 83 -8.49 14.55 -9.03
C ASP A 83 -9.66 14.91 -8.10
N GLU A 84 -10.36 16.00 -8.44
CA GLU A 84 -11.50 16.52 -7.68
C GLU A 84 -12.77 15.64 -7.77
N ILE A 85 -12.76 14.54 -8.54
CA ILE A 85 -13.90 13.64 -8.67
C ILE A 85 -14.04 12.72 -7.44
N GLY A 86 -12.90 12.38 -6.80
CA GLY A 86 -12.88 11.54 -5.61
C GLY A 86 -13.28 10.09 -5.89
N GLY A 87 -13.87 9.40 -4.91
CA GLY A 87 -14.33 8.00 -5.07
C GLY A 87 -13.40 6.95 -4.45
N LEU A 88 -12.22 7.35 -3.98
CA LEU A 88 -11.38 6.49 -3.14
C LEU A 88 -12.07 6.24 -1.79
N GLN A 89 -12.16 4.97 -1.39
CA GLN A 89 -12.66 4.57 -0.08
C GLN A 89 -11.65 3.68 0.64
N MET A 90 -11.47 3.90 1.94
CA MET A 90 -10.62 3.09 2.81
C MET A 90 -11.46 2.40 3.88
N ARG A 91 -11.09 1.16 4.22
CA ARG A 91 -11.75 0.41 5.30
C ARG A 91 -11.11 0.73 6.65
N SER A 92 -11.90 1.36 7.52
CA SER A 92 -11.51 1.68 8.89
C SER A 92 -11.20 0.41 9.72
N LYS A 93 -10.63 0.60 10.91
CA LYS A 93 -10.41 -0.50 11.87
C LYS A 93 -11.73 -1.15 12.32
N GLY A 94 -12.82 -0.37 12.36
CA GLY A 94 -14.16 -0.88 12.66
C GLY A 94 -14.83 -1.61 11.48
N GLY A 95 -14.12 -1.81 10.36
CA GLY A 95 -14.63 -2.52 9.20
C GLY A 95 -15.55 -1.70 8.29
N GLN A 96 -15.81 -0.44 8.62
CA GLN A 96 -16.61 0.48 7.83
C GLN A 96 -15.81 1.13 6.70
N TRP A 97 -16.45 1.35 5.56
CA TRP A 97 -15.91 2.13 4.45
C TRP A 97 -16.00 3.63 4.74
N VAL A 98 -14.89 4.33 4.55
CA VAL A 98 -14.76 5.78 4.72
C VAL A 98 -14.35 6.39 3.38
N ASP A 99 -15.09 7.40 2.93
CA ASP A 99 -14.72 8.18 1.74
C ASP A 99 -13.47 9.03 2.03
N ILE A 100 -12.49 9.00 1.13
CA ILE A 100 -11.31 9.86 1.17
C ILE A 100 -11.53 11.02 0.20
N TYR A 101 -11.93 12.16 0.74
CA TYR A 101 -12.23 13.34 -0.07
C TYR A 101 -10.94 13.92 -0.69
N PRO A 102 -10.97 14.30 -1.98
CA PRO A 102 -9.85 14.96 -2.63
C PRO A 102 -9.61 16.35 -2.02
N SER A 103 -8.37 16.80 -2.12
CA SER A 103 -7.97 18.15 -1.74
C SER A 103 -6.75 18.54 -2.56
N GLU A 104 -6.85 19.67 -3.25
CA GLU A 104 -5.83 20.22 -4.16
C GLU A 104 -4.44 20.31 -3.53
N SER A 105 -4.36 20.51 -2.20
CA SER A 105 -3.11 20.68 -1.47
C SER A 105 -2.66 19.45 -0.69
N SER A 106 -3.15 18.25 -1.03
CA SER A 106 -2.85 17.03 -0.27
C SER A 106 -2.62 15.81 -1.15
N LEU A 107 -1.79 14.90 -0.62
CA LEU A 107 -1.60 13.56 -1.14
C LEU A 107 -2.11 12.56 -0.11
N VAL A 108 -2.66 11.45 -0.57
CA VAL A 108 -3.05 10.32 0.29
C VAL A 108 -1.86 9.37 0.39
N VAL A 109 -1.52 8.93 1.60
CA VAL A 109 -0.43 7.97 1.83
C VAL A 109 -1.00 6.72 2.48
N ASN A 110 -0.80 5.56 1.85
CA ASN A 110 -1.20 4.25 2.36
C ASN A 110 0.02 3.46 2.82
N ILE A 111 -0.13 2.68 3.88
CA ILE A 111 0.80 1.59 4.23
C ILE A 111 0.41 0.38 3.39
N GLY A 112 1.40 -0.27 2.79
CA GLY A 112 1.22 -1.53 2.07
C GLY A 112 1.66 -2.76 2.87
N ASP A 113 1.44 -3.91 2.27
CA ASP A 113 1.59 -5.23 2.87
C ASP A 113 3.03 -5.56 3.29
N LEU A 114 4.02 -5.15 2.49
CA LEU A 114 5.43 -5.37 2.81
C LEU A 114 5.84 -4.60 4.06
N MET A 115 5.35 -3.36 4.22
CA MET A 115 5.62 -2.56 5.42
C MET A 115 4.85 -3.06 6.63
N GLN A 116 3.64 -3.60 6.45
CA GLN A 116 2.92 -4.29 7.52
C GLN A 116 3.72 -5.47 8.05
N ALA A 117 4.22 -6.35 7.16
CA ALA A 117 5.01 -7.51 7.58
C ALA A 117 6.34 -7.11 8.22
N TRP A 118 7.07 -6.18 7.61
CA TRP A 118 8.34 -5.67 8.14
C TRP A 118 8.17 -5.02 9.51
N SER A 119 7.06 -4.30 9.73
CA SER A 119 6.74 -3.67 11.02
C SER A 119 6.15 -4.64 12.06
N ASN A 120 6.16 -5.95 11.79
CA ASN A 120 5.55 -6.99 12.62
C ASN A 120 4.05 -6.75 12.89
N GLY A 121 3.34 -6.07 11.98
CA GLY A 121 1.91 -5.75 12.10
C GLY A 121 1.62 -4.48 12.89
N ARG A 122 2.64 -3.72 13.32
CA ARG A 122 2.44 -2.42 14.01
C ARG A 122 1.83 -1.37 13.09
N LEU A 123 2.15 -1.43 11.79
CA LEU A 123 1.54 -0.61 10.74
C LEU A 123 0.56 -1.48 9.96
N ARG A 124 -0.66 -0.98 9.75
CA ARG A 124 -1.73 -1.73 9.10
C ARG A 124 -1.84 -1.35 7.63
N SER A 125 -1.69 -2.34 6.76
CA SER A 125 -2.14 -2.29 5.37
C SER A 125 -3.67 -2.37 5.35
N SER A 126 -4.30 -1.25 4.96
CA SER A 126 -5.76 -1.12 5.01
C SER A 126 -6.36 -1.40 3.64
N GLU A 127 -7.42 -2.21 3.64
CA GLU A 127 -8.22 -2.45 2.45
C GLU A 127 -8.78 -1.12 1.92
N HIS A 128 -8.69 -0.94 0.61
CA HIS A 128 -9.21 0.24 -0.06
C HIS A 128 -9.78 -0.13 -1.43
N ARG A 129 -10.67 0.70 -1.96
CA ARG A 129 -11.35 0.50 -3.25
C ARG A 129 -11.62 1.84 -3.93
N VAL A 130 -11.96 1.81 -5.22
CA VAL A 130 -12.46 2.98 -5.95
C VAL A 130 -13.91 2.73 -6.36
N VAL A 131 -14.80 3.65 -5.98
CA VAL A 131 -16.22 3.63 -6.32
C VAL A 131 -16.54 4.88 -7.13
N LEU A 132 -16.98 4.68 -8.37
CA LEU A 132 -17.41 5.74 -9.28
C LEU A 132 -18.88 6.07 -8.99
N LYS A 133 -19.18 7.36 -8.84
CA LYS A 133 -20.51 7.85 -8.43
C LYS A 133 -21.13 8.82 -9.45
N ARG A 134 -20.43 9.14 -10.53
CA ARG A 134 -20.80 10.17 -11.51
C ARG A 134 -20.36 9.72 -12.89
N TYR A 135 -21.10 10.10 -13.93
CA TYR A 135 -20.73 9.85 -15.32
C TYR A 135 -19.69 10.86 -15.80
N VAL A 136 -18.49 10.78 -15.20
CA VAL A 136 -17.34 11.61 -15.51
C VAL A 136 -16.06 10.80 -15.29
N ASP A 137 -15.10 10.95 -16.19
CA ASP A 137 -13.80 10.31 -16.05
C ASP A 137 -13.11 10.78 -14.76
N ARG A 138 -12.50 9.82 -14.06
CA ARG A 138 -11.67 10.06 -12.87
C ARG A 138 -10.23 9.66 -13.18
N LEU A 139 -9.29 10.54 -12.88
CA LEU A 139 -7.85 10.28 -12.97
C LEU A 139 -7.22 10.13 -11.59
N SER A 140 -6.31 9.16 -11.44
CA SER A 140 -5.40 9.12 -10.29
C SER A 140 -4.00 8.69 -10.68
N LEU A 141 -3.02 9.20 -9.92
CA LEU A 141 -1.61 8.83 -10.01
C LEU A 141 -1.23 8.15 -8.69
N ALA A 142 -0.86 6.88 -8.75
CA ALA A 142 -0.39 6.10 -7.61
C ALA A 142 1.10 5.79 -7.77
N PHE A 143 1.92 6.32 -6.87
CA PHE A 143 3.35 6.02 -6.80
C PHE A 143 3.59 5.00 -5.69
N PHE A 144 4.07 3.82 -6.07
CA PHE A 144 4.34 2.72 -5.16
C PHE A 144 5.83 2.73 -4.80
N TRP A 145 6.14 2.68 -3.51
CA TRP A 145 7.50 2.56 -3.00
C TRP A 145 7.69 1.16 -2.41
N CYS A 146 8.63 0.39 -2.96
CA CYS A 146 8.79 -1.04 -2.70
C CYS A 146 10.22 -1.39 -2.31
N PHE A 147 10.37 -2.53 -1.62
CA PHE A 147 11.65 -3.19 -1.48
C PHE A 147 12.12 -3.79 -2.81
N GLU A 148 13.43 -4.06 -2.92
CA GLU A 148 13.98 -4.86 -4.01
C GLU A 148 13.47 -6.31 -3.98
N ASP A 149 13.39 -6.93 -5.16
CA ASP A 149 12.78 -8.25 -5.38
C ASP A 149 13.41 -9.33 -4.51
N GLU A 150 14.72 -9.32 -4.35
CA GLU A 150 15.50 -10.31 -3.59
C GLU A 150 15.49 -10.05 -2.07
N LYS A 151 14.93 -8.92 -1.60
CA LYS A 151 14.95 -8.61 -0.17
C LYS A 151 14.17 -9.66 0.61
N VAL A 152 14.80 -10.19 1.65
CA VAL A 152 14.11 -10.99 2.66
C VAL A 152 13.38 -10.06 3.63
N ILE A 153 12.06 -10.17 3.66
CA ILE A 153 11.20 -9.46 4.60
C ILE A 153 11.22 -10.21 5.93
N LEU A 154 11.81 -9.57 6.94
CA LEU A 154 11.86 -10.05 8.30
C LEU A 154 11.76 -8.85 9.24
N ALA A 155 10.83 -8.90 10.19
CA ALA A 155 10.75 -7.87 11.22
C ALA A 155 12.03 -7.86 12.07
N PRO A 156 12.75 -6.72 12.18
CA PRO A 156 13.94 -6.61 13.02
C PRO A 156 13.61 -6.78 14.50
N ASP A 157 14.53 -7.34 15.30
CA ASP A 157 14.30 -7.58 16.74
C ASP A 157 13.92 -6.29 17.49
N LYS A 158 14.52 -5.15 17.14
CA LYS A 158 14.17 -3.84 17.70
C LYS A 158 12.71 -3.44 17.42
N VAL A 159 12.17 -3.81 16.27
CA VAL A 159 10.79 -3.50 15.86
C VAL A 159 9.80 -4.46 16.53
N VAL A 160 10.18 -5.73 16.66
CA VAL A 160 9.41 -6.77 17.38
C VAL A 160 9.34 -6.43 18.87
N GLY A 161 10.43 -5.99 19.47
CA GLY A 161 10.56 -5.70 20.90
C GLY A 161 10.87 -6.96 21.72
N GLU A 162 11.51 -6.74 22.87
CA GLU A 162 11.90 -7.82 23.79
C GLU A 162 10.68 -8.57 24.33
N GLY A 163 10.75 -9.91 24.36
CA GLY A 163 9.67 -10.78 24.85
C GLY A 163 8.51 -11.00 23.87
N ASN A 164 8.48 -10.32 22.71
CA ASN A 164 7.44 -10.50 21.70
C ASN A 164 7.82 -11.54 20.65
N SER A 165 6.81 -12.16 20.05
CA SER A 165 6.99 -13.07 18.91
C SER A 165 6.78 -12.35 17.58
N ARG A 166 7.42 -12.87 16.54
CA ARG A 166 7.14 -12.45 15.16
C ARG A 166 5.76 -12.96 14.74
N ASN A 167 5.00 -12.10 14.08
CA ASN A 167 3.69 -12.40 13.51
C ASN A 167 3.80 -12.98 12.10
N TYR A 168 4.97 -12.89 11.48
CA TYR A 168 5.24 -13.33 10.12
C TYR A 168 6.49 -14.20 10.05
N LYS A 169 6.46 -15.26 9.24
CA LYS A 169 7.67 -15.98 8.82
C LYS A 169 8.51 -15.08 7.91
N PRO A 170 9.84 -15.22 7.88
CA PRO A 170 10.65 -14.57 6.85
C PRO A 170 10.26 -15.03 5.45
N PHE A 171 10.24 -14.13 4.47
CA PHE A 171 9.96 -14.46 3.06
C PHE A 171 10.67 -13.51 2.11
N VAL A 172 10.88 -13.93 0.85
CA VAL A 172 11.46 -13.07 -0.20
C VAL A 172 10.36 -12.19 -0.81
N CYS A 173 10.65 -10.90 -1.02
CA CYS A 173 9.72 -9.92 -1.58
C CYS A 173 9.06 -10.42 -2.88
N LEU A 174 9.88 -10.87 -3.84
CA LEU A 174 9.40 -11.38 -5.12
C LEU A 174 8.47 -12.60 -5.01
N ASP A 175 8.67 -13.46 -4.01
CA ASP A 175 7.78 -14.61 -3.80
C ASP A 175 6.38 -14.15 -3.37
N TYR A 176 6.29 -13.10 -2.55
CA TYR A 176 5.01 -12.50 -2.17
C TYR A 176 4.33 -11.84 -3.37
N LEU A 177 5.08 -11.09 -4.20
CA LEU A 177 4.55 -10.46 -5.40
C LEU A 177 4.00 -11.49 -6.39
N LYS A 178 4.72 -12.58 -6.64
CA LYS A 178 4.25 -13.69 -7.50
C LYS A 178 3.02 -14.39 -6.91
N PHE A 179 2.99 -14.59 -5.60
CA PHE A 179 1.81 -15.14 -4.92
C PHE A 179 0.59 -14.23 -5.13
N ARG A 180 0.76 -12.92 -5.07
CA ARG A 180 -0.32 -11.97 -5.32
C ARG A 180 -0.78 -11.99 -6.77
N GLU A 181 0.13 -11.87 -7.72
CA GLU A 181 -0.18 -11.82 -9.17
C GLU A 181 -0.86 -13.10 -9.67
N SER A 182 -0.33 -14.28 -9.29
CA SER A 182 -0.91 -15.57 -9.69
C SER A 182 -2.33 -15.81 -9.15
N ASN A 183 -2.72 -15.07 -8.13
CA ASN A 183 -4.05 -15.12 -7.55
C ASN A 183 -4.96 -13.97 -8.00
N GLU A 184 -4.42 -12.96 -8.69
CA GLU A 184 -5.20 -11.93 -9.40
C GLU A 184 -5.66 -12.42 -10.78
N GLU A 185 -4.92 -13.36 -11.40
CA GLU A 185 -5.36 -14.08 -12.60
C GLU A 185 -6.49 -15.08 -12.27
N GLY A 186 -7.74 -14.60 -12.14
CA GLY A 186 -8.90 -15.47 -12.31
C GLY A 186 -10.14 -15.22 -11.45
N LYS A 187 -10.18 -14.29 -10.48
CA LYS A 187 -11.39 -14.03 -9.68
C LYS A 187 -11.50 -12.57 -9.21
N PHE A 188 -12.54 -11.87 -9.67
CA PHE A 188 -12.92 -10.53 -9.21
C PHE A 188 -13.58 -10.52 -7.81
N GLU A 189 -13.53 -11.62 -7.06
CA GLU A 189 -14.07 -11.74 -5.70
C GLU A 189 -12.96 -11.75 -4.63
N LYS A 190 -12.68 -10.53 -4.18
CA LYS A 190 -12.24 -10.05 -2.86
C LYS A 190 -12.06 -11.06 -1.70
N VAL A 191 -10.97 -10.80 -0.95
CA VAL A 191 -10.52 -11.41 0.33
C VAL A 191 -9.97 -12.82 0.20
N GLY A 192 -8.77 -12.88 -0.35
CA GLY A 192 -7.76 -13.89 -0.14
C GLY A 192 -6.42 -13.26 -0.53
N TYR A 193 -5.30 -13.85 -0.14
CA TYR A 193 -3.97 -13.48 -0.64
C TYR A 193 -3.42 -12.16 -0.05
N THR A 194 -3.59 -11.94 1.24
CA THR A 194 -2.85 -10.92 1.98
C THR A 194 -1.50 -11.47 2.45
N VAL A 195 -0.62 -10.59 2.96
CA VAL A 195 0.63 -11.03 3.61
C VAL A 195 0.39 -11.92 4.84
N ASN A 196 -0.78 -11.80 5.47
CA ASN A 196 -1.17 -12.71 6.56
C ASN A 196 -1.44 -14.13 6.03
N ASP A 197 -2.03 -14.27 4.84
CA ASP A 197 -2.29 -15.58 4.23
C ASP A 197 -0.99 -16.24 3.74
N PHE A 198 -0.06 -15.41 3.26
CA PHE A 198 1.22 -15.87 2.73
C PHE A 198 2.22 -16.27 3.83
N ALA A 199 2.43 -15.39 4.82
CA ALA A 199 3.52 -15.52 5.79
C ALA A 199 3.05 -15.46 7.24
N GLY A 200 1.76 -15.25 7.52
CA GLY A 200 1.24 -15.12 8.87
C GLY A 200 1.50 -16.35 9.73
N LEU A 201 2.10 -16.11 10.90
CA LEU A 201 2.19 -17.08 11.98
C LEU A 201 0.89 -16.96 12.77
N LYS A 202 -0.01 -17.94 12.65
CA LYS A 202 -1.20 -18.02 13.50
C LYS A 202 -0.74 -17.91 14.96
N LEU A 203 -1.23 -16.89 15.67
CA LEU A 203 -1.22 -16.91 17.13
C LEU A 203 -1.91 -18.22 17.51
N GLN A 204 -1.21 -19.10 18.23
CA GLN A 204 -1.93 -20.04 19.08
C GLN A 204 -2.72 -19.15 20.02
N MET A 205 -4.01 -18.93 19.72
CA MET A 205 -4.93 -18.47 20.74
C MET A 205 -4.87 -19.56 21.80
N GLY A 206 -4.19 -19.26 22.90
CA GLY A 206 -4.41 -20.01 24.12
C GLY A 206 -5.88 -19.84 24.45
N ASP A 207 -6.66 -20.91 24.28
CA ASP A 207 -7.91 -21.06 24.99
C ASP A 207 -7.58 -20.93 26.48
N GLN A 208 -7.75 -19.73 27.03
CA GLN A 208 -7.79 -19.51 28.46
C GLN A 208 -9.23 -19.19 28.85
N HIS A 209 -9.96 -20.29 29.04
CA HIS A 209 -11.10 -20.53 29.96
C HIS A 209 -12.41 -19.77 29.69
#